data_AF-A0A8T5IDS4-F1
#
_entry.id   AF-A0A8T5IDS4-F1
#
_cell.length_a   1.000
_cell.length_b   1.000
_cell.length_c   1.000
_cell.angle_alpha   90.00
_cell.angle_beta   90.00
_cell.angle_gamma   90.00
#
_symmetry.space_group_name_H-M   'P 1'
#
loop_
_entity.id
_entity.type
_entity.pdbx_description
1 polymer ?
#
loop_
_entity_poly.entity_id
_entity_poly.type
_entity_poly.pdbx_seq_one_letter_code
_entity_poly.pdbx_strand_id
1 'polypeptide(L)'
;MIEMLVKPKKAERHPWELFFVGLFYASVSLLLVTFVFGKDSVLREGSGLLVVTFTVISCLPFMYYIIKLEEGKDVEITDSGRLIKEHSRAIRALMWLFLGFVVAFAFWYIVLPGHAPQNFNFQIKTFCAINSPSNYNACIEQYGIIPITGKVTGVN
;
A
#
# COMPACT_ATOMS: atom_id res chain seq x y z
N MET A 1 -0.02 18.23 -5.31
CA MET A 1 -1.07 19.21 -5.00
C MET A 1 -1.82 19.01 -3.68
N ILE A 2 -1.39 18.10 -2.80
CA ILE A 2 -1.37 18.27 -1.33
C ILE A 2 0.08 18.67 -0.94
N GLU A 3 0.62 19.65 -1.67
CA GLU A 3 2.05 19.88 -1.97
C GLU A 3 3.02 20.02 -0.78
N MET A 4 2.56 20.00 0.48
CA MET A 4 3.36 20.38 1.64
C MET A 4 2.95 19.69 2.96
N LEU A 5 2.18 18.60 2.93
CA LEU A 5 1.62 18.08 4.19
C LEU A 5 2.70 17.59 5.17
N VAL A 6 3.85 17.12 4.65
CA VAL A 6 5.04 16.86 5.47
C VAL A 6 6.29 17.36 4.79
N LYS A 7 7.00 18.29 5.45
CA LYS A 7 8.34 18.69 5.03
C LYS A 7 9.31 17.53 5.30
N PRO A 8 10.13 17.08 4.32
CA PRO A 8 11.06 15.96 4.52
C PRO A 8 12.02 16.18 5.69
N LYS A 9 12.51 17.43 5.85
CA LYS A 9 13.34 17.82 7.01
C LYS A 9 12.62 17.67 8.36
N LYS A 10 11.29 17.80 8.39
CA LYS A 10 10.48 17.56 9.60
C LYS A 10 10.31 16.05 9.83
N ALA A 11 10.07 15.28 8.77
CA ALA A 11 9.94 13.83 8.85
C ALA A 11 11.20 13.14 9.41
N GLU A 12 12.40 13.63 9.09
CA GLU A 12 13.63 13.08 9.69
C GLU A 12 13.78 13.40 11.19
N ARG A 13 13.26 14.54 11.64
CA ARG A 13 13.31 14.95 13.05
C ARG A 13 12.22 14.28 13.89
N HIS A 14 11.03 14.10 13.31
CA HIS A 14 9.88 13.48 13.95
C HIS A 14 9.32 12.36 13.07
N PRO A 15 10.03 11.22 12.95
CA PRO A 15 9.68 10.16 12.02
C PRO A 15 8.36 9.47 12.36
N TRP A 16 7.95 9.48 13.64
CA TRP A 16 6.67 8.92 14.08
C TRP A 16 5.46 9.65 13.49
N GLU A 17 5.57 10.93 13.08
CA GLU A 17 4.46 11.63 12.43
C GLU A 17 4.08 10.95 11.10
N LEU A 18 5.03 10.28 10.43
CA LEU A 18 4.75 9.53 9.21
C LEU A 18 3.88 8.30 9.41
N PHE A 19 3.78 7.79 10.63
CA PHE A 19 2.82 6.74 10.96
C PHE A 19 1.38 7.19 10.65
N PHE A 20 1.01 8.39 11.11
CA PHE A 20 -0.33 8.94 10.90
C PHE A 20 -0.58 9.32 9.44
N VAL A 21 0.47 9.77 8.74
CA VAL A 21 0.41 10.02 7.29
C VAL A 21 0.17 8.72 6.54
N GLY A 22 0.86 7.65 6.93
CA GLY A 22 0.69 6.32 6.35
C GLY A 22 -0.73 5.81 6.57
N LEU A 23 -1.21 5.87 7.82
CA LEU A 23 -2.58 5.54 8.18
C LEU A 23 -3.59 6.28 7.30
N PHE A 24 -3.41 7.59 7.14
CA PHE A 24 -4.31 8.44 6.37
C PHE A 24 -4.30 8.08 4.88
N TYR A 25 -3.13 7.97 4.24
CA TYR A 25 -3.02 7.66 2.82
C TYR A 25 -3.58 6.28 2.46
N ALA A 26 -3.29 5.25 3.28
CA ALA A 26 -3.84 3.91 3.07
C ALA A 26 -5.37 3.91 3.26
N SER A 27 -5.86 4.60 4.30
CA SER A 27 -7.30 4.69 4.57
C SER A 27 -8.05 5.39 3.43
N VAL A 28 -7.57 6.56 3.00
CA VAL A 28 -8.19 7.30 1.89
C VAL A 28 -8.17 6.46 0.61
N SER A 29 -7.04 5.83 0.27
CA SER A 29 -6.93 4.99 -0.93
C SER A 29 -7.92 3.82 -0.90
N LEU A 30 -8.02 3.12 0.23
CA LEU A 30 -8.93 1.99 0.39
C LEU A 30 -10.40 2.42 0.33
N LEU A 31 -10.78 3.47 1.07
CA LEU A 31 -12.17 3.94 1.09
C LEU A 31 -12.59 4.50 -0.28
N LEU A 32 -11.68 5.17 -0.98
CA LEU A 32 -11.92 5.66 -2.33
C LEU A 32 -12.19 4.50 -3.30
N VAL A 33 -11.40 3.42 -3.26
CA VAL A 33 -11.68 2.21 -4.06
C VAL A 33 -13.01 1.59 -3.67
N THR A 34 -13.26 1.45 -2.37
CA THR A 34 -14.47 0.80 -1.85
C THR A 34 -15.74 1.52 -2.30
N PHE A 35 -15.81 2.84 -2.12
CA PHE A 35 -17.06 3.60 -2.32
C PHE A 35 -17.24 4.16 -3.73
N VAL A 36 -16.15 4.50 -4.41
CA VAL A 36 -16.21 5.07 -5.77
C VAL A 36 -16.17 3.95 -6.81
N PHE A 37 -15.18 3.06 -6.70
CA PHE A 37 -14.92 2.05 -7.73
C PHE A 37 -15.60 0.70 -7.46
N GLY A 38 -16.04 0.43 -6.23
CA GLY A 38 -16.78 -0.78 -5.88
C GLY A 38 -18.16 -0.91 -6.53
N LYS A 39 -18.70 0.17 -7.12
CA LYS A 39 -19.99 0.19 -7.82
C LYS A 39 -19.92 -0.22 -9.29
N ASP A 40 -18.74 -0.13 -9.90
CA ASP A 40 -18.52 -0.44 -11.30
C ASP A 40 -18.12 -1.92 -11.46
N SER A 41 -18.72 -2.64 -12.42
CA SER A 41 -18.48 -4.08 -12.57
C SER A 41 -17.05 -4.41 -13.00
N VAL A 42 -16.42 -3.56 -13.82
CA VAL A 42 -15.08 -3.78 -14.37
C VAL A 42 -14.01 -3.37 -13.36
N LEU A 43 -14.13 -2.17 -12.80
CA LEU A 43 -13.13 -1.64 -11.87
C LEU A 43 -13.15 -2.39 -10.53
N ARG A 44 -14.28 -2.99 -10.16
CA ARG A 44 -14.36 -3.85 -8.98
C ARG A 44 -13.40 -5.03 -9.08
N GLU A 45 -13.22 -5.67 -10.25
CA GLU A 45 -12.26 -6.77 -10.40
C GLU A 45 -10.81 -6.32 -10.17
N GLY A 46 -10.49 -5.06 -10.49
CA GLY A 46 -9.19 -4.43 -10.28
C GLY A 46 -8.95 -3.83 -8.90
N SER A 47 -9.89 -3.95 -7.95
CA SER A 47 -9.87 -3.21 -6.68
C SER A 47 -8.54 -3.32 -5.92
N GLY A 48 -7.99 -4.53 -5.75
CA GLY A 48 -6.73 -4.73 -5.04
C GLY A 48 -5.54 -4.04 -5.70
N LEU A 49 -5.51 -3.97 -7.03
CA LEU A 49 -4.49 -3.24 -7.77
C LEU A 49 -4.67 -1.72 -7.59
N LEU A 50 -5.91 -1.23 -7.70
CA LEU A 50 -6.25 0.18 -7.52
C LEU A 50 -5.88 0.69 -6.11
N VAL A 51 -6.13 -0.10 -5.06
CA VAL A 51 -5.75 0.28 -3.67
C VAL A 51 -4.25 0.52 -3.57
N VAL A 52 -3.44 -0.38 -4.15
CA VAL A 52 -1.98 -0.24 -4.16
C VAL A 52 -1.57 0.97 -5.01
N THR A 53 -2.13 1.12 -6.20
CA THR A 53 -1.82 2.24 -7.11
C THR A 53 -2.10 3.59 -6.46
N PHE A 54 -3.27 3.80 -5.85
CA PHE A 54 -3.57 5.07 -5.17
C PHE A 54 -2.71 5.31 -3.94
N THR A 55 -2.37 4.26 -3.20
CA THR A 55 -1.44 4.36 -2.06
C THR A 55 -0.07 4.81 -2.56
N VAL A 56 0.46 4.21 -3.63
CA VAL A 56 1.75 4.58 -4.24
C VAL A 56 1.71 6.02 -4.74
N ILE A 57 0.69 6.41 -5.49
CA ILE A 57 0.53 7.79 -6.00
C ILE A 57 0.52 8.81 -4.85
N SER A 58 -0.15 8.49 -3.74
CA SER A 58 -0.16 9.34 -2.54
C SER A 58 1.23 9.47 -1.89
N CYS A 59 2.07 8.45 -2.02
CA CYS A 59 3.44 8.44 -1.49
C CYS A 59 4.47 9.11 -2.41
N LEU A 60 4.23 9.16 -3.71
CA LEU A 60 5.19 9.67 -4.70
C LEU A 60 5.79 11.04 -4.34
N PRO A 61 5.00 12.06 -3.92
CA PRO A 61 5.57 13.36 -3.57
C PRO A 61 6.56 13.25 -2.41
N PHE A 62 6.21 12.50 -1.36
CA PHE A 62 7.08 12.31 -0.21
C PHE A 62 8.37 11.59 -0.60
N MET A 63 8.28 10.51 -1.39
CA MET A 63 9.44 9.78 -1.89
C MET A 63 10.37 10.66 -2.73
N TYR A 64 9.81 11.46 -3.64
CA TYR A 64 10.59 12.39 -4.46
C TYR A 64 11.36 13.40 -3.58
N TYR A 65 10.69 14.04 -2.64
CA TYR A 65 11.31 15.08 -1.83
C TYR A 65 12.31 14.56 -0.80
N ILE A 66 12.11 13.34 -0.26
CA ILE A 66 13.11 12.75 0.65
C ILE A 66 14.37 12.33 -0.11
N ILE A 67 14.24 11.76 -1.31
CA ILE A 67 15.39 11.41 -2.16
C ILE A 67 16.16 12.69 -2.53
N LYS A 68 15.47 13.74 -2.98
CA LYS A 68 16.09 15.03 -3.29
C LYS A 68 16.80 15.66 -2.09
N LEU A 69 16.26 15.49 -0.88
CA LEU A 69 16.90 15.97 0.34
C LEU A 69 18.19 15.18 0.65
N GLU A 70 18.15 13.87 0.48
CA GLU A 70 19.31 12.99 0.71
C GLU A 70 20.42 13.23 -0.32
N GLU A 71 20.09 13.39 -1.61
CA GLU A 71 21.06 13.76 -2.66
C GLU A 71 21.77 15.08 -2.34
N GLY A 72 21.04 16.06 -1.80
CA GLY A 72 21.63 17.34 -1.37
C GLY A 72 22.66 17.19 -0.25
N LYS A 73 22.48 16.22 0.67
CA LYS A 73 23.43 15.95 1.76
C LYS A 73 24.66 15.21 1.29
N ASP A 74 24.51 14.35 0.28
CA ASP A 74 25.62 13.58 -0.30
C ASP A 74 26.64 14.50 -0.99
N VAL A 75 26.18 15.60 -1.60
CA VAL A 75 27.07 16.62 -2.19
C VAL A 75 27.87 17.39 -1.12
N GLU A 76 27.30 17.60 0.08
CA GLU A 76 27.91 18.40 1.14
C GLU A 76 28.83 17.59 2.08
N ILE A 77 28.62 16.28 2.20
CA ILE A 77 29.30 15.41 3.18
C ILE A 77 30.22 14.42 2.46
N THR A 78 31.53 14.65 2.48
CA THR A 78 32.55 13.78 1.87
C THR A 78 32.99 12.59 2.72
N ASP A 79 32.58 12.53 3.99
CA ASP A 79 32.93 11.45 4.92
C ASP A 79 31.89 10.31 4.89
N SER A 80 32.29 9.16 4.31
CA SER A 80 31.43 7.99 4.08
C SER A 80 30.77 7.43 5.35
N GLY A 81 31.45 7.51 6.50
CA GLY A 81 30.90 6.99 7.77
C GLY A 81 29.75 7.85 8.30
N ARG A 82 29.82 9.16 8.09
CA ARG A 82 28.79 10.12 8.49
C ARG A 82 27.59 10.06 7.55
N LEU A 83 27.81 9.74 6.29
CA LEU A 83 26.78 9.57 5.26
C LEU A 83 25.79 8.44 5.58
N ILE A 84 26.27 7.24 5.94
CA ILE A 84 25.41 6.10 6.30
C ILE A 84 24.49 6.43 7.49
N LYS A 85 25.00 7.19 8.46
CA LYS A 85 24.22 7.61 9.63
C LYS A 85 23.08 8.57 9.26
N GLU A 86 23.30 9.45 8.28
CA GLU A 86 22.26 10.36 7.78
C GLU A 86 21.17 9.61 7.01
N HIS A 87 21.53 8.67 6.13
CA HIS A 87 20.56 7.80 5.44
C HIS A 87 19.68 6.99 6.39
N SER A 88 20.22 6.58 7.56
CA SER A 88 19.44 5.86 8.58
C SER A 88 18.23 6.67 9.11
N ARG A 89 18.27 8.00 9.03
CA ARG A 89 17.15 8.87 9.43
C ARG A 89 16.01 8.82 8.42
N ALA A 90 16.34 8.87 7.13
CA ALA A 90 15.37 8.72 6.05
C ALA A 90 14.71 7.33 6.08
N ILE A 91 15.50 6.26 6.24
CA ILE A 91 14.99 4.89 6.36
C ILE A 91 14.02 4.78 7.54
N ARG A 92 14.36 5.36 8.69
CA ARG A 92 13.49 5.33 9.87
C ARG A 92 12.15 6.02 9.62
N ALA A 93 12.14 7.14 8.91
CA ALA A 93 10.90 7.79 8.50
C ALA A 93 10.06 6.87 7.60
N LEU A 94 10.67 6.22 6.60
CA LEU A 94 10.00 5.26 5.72
C LEU A 94 9.44 4.06 6.48
N MET A 95 10.14 3.56 7.51
CA MET A 95 9.66 2.47 8.35
C MET A 95 8.40 2.85 9.14
N TRP A 96 8.33 4.08 9.68
CA TRP A 96 7.13 4.58 10.35
C TRP A 96 5.95 4.76 9.39
N LEU A 97 6.21 5.25 8.17
CA LEU A 97 5.21 5.35 7.11
C LEU A 97 4.64 3.97 6.76
N PHE A 98 5.53 3.00 6.53
CA PHE A 98 5.16 1.61 6.25
C PHE A 98 4.34 0.99 7.37
N LEU A 99 4.75 1.20 8.63
CA LEU A 99 3.98 0.72 9.79
C LEU A 99 2.56 1.31 9.81
N GLY A 100 2.41 2.58 9.45
CA GLY A 100 1.09 3.22 9.26
C GLY A 100 0.23 2.50 8.22
N PHE A 101 0.81 2.11 7.08
CA PHE A 101 0.08 1.34 6.07
C PHE A 101 -0.36 -0.02 6.58
N VAL A 102 0.52 -0.77 7.26
CA VAL A 102 0.21 -2.08 7.81
C VAL A 102 -0.97 -2.00 8.78
N VAL A 103 -0.93 -1.03 9.71
CA VAL A 103 -2.01 -0.85 10.69
C VAL A 103 -3.32 -0.44 10.02
N ALA A 104 -3.30 0.50 9.06
CA ALA A 104 -4.52 0.92 8.36
C ALA A 104 -5.12 -0.23 7.54
N PHE A 105 -4.33 -0.96 6.77
CA PHE A 105 -4.85 -2.07 5.98
C PHE A 105 -5.37 -3.20 6.87
N ALA A 106 -4.68 -3.54 7.96
CA ALA A 106 -5.17 -4.52 8.92
C ALA A 106 -6.49 -4.07 9.57
N PHE A 107 -6.57 -2.81 9.99
CA PHE A 107 -7.79 -2.23 10.57
C PHE A 107 -8.97 -2.32 9.60
N TRP A 108 -8.81 -1.85 8.36
CA TRP A 108 -9.90 -1.84 7.38
C TRP A 108 -10.27 -3.24 6.89
N TYR A 109 -9.33 -4.18 6.87
CA TYR A 109 -9.62 -5.59 6.59
C TYR A 109 -10.61 -6.17 7.61
N ILE A 110 -10.47 -5.81 8.89
CA ILE A 110 -11.34 -6.28 9.97
C ILE A 110 -12.67 -5.50 10.00
N VAL A 111 -12.63 -4.18 9.80
CA VAL A 111 -13.80 -3.30 9.93
C VAL A 111 -14.77 -3.40 8.76
N LEU A 112 -14.30 -3.76 7.56
CA LEU A 112 -15.13 -3.88 6.35
C LEU A 112 -15.15 -5.31 5.79
N PRO A 113 -15.63 -6.33 6.54
CA PRO A 113 -15.54 -7.72 6.12
C PRO A 113 -16.30 -8.03 4.82
N GLY A 114 -17.37 -7.27 4.51
CA GLY A 114 -18.11 -7.42 3.26
C GLY A 114 -17.41 -6.88 2.00
N HIS A 115 -16.38 -6.03 2.17
CA HIS A 115 -15.62 -5.44 1.07
C HIS A 115 -14.16 -5.89 1.04
N ALA A 116 -13.61 -6.33 2.18
CA ALA A 116 -12.21 -6.70 2.32
C ALA A 116 -11.76 -7.78 1.30
N PRO A 117 -12.48 -8.91 1.09
CA PRO A 117 -12.09 -9.90 0.08
C PRO A 117 -11.88 -9.31 -1.31
N GLN A 118 -12.76 -8.38 -1.71
CA GLN A 118 -12.70 -7.74 -3.02
C GLN A 118 -11.60 -6.68 -3.08
N ASN A 119 -11.50 -5.83 -2.04
CA ASN A 119 -10.51 -4.76 -1.96
C ASN A 119 -9.07 -5.26 -1.88
N PHE A 120 -8.86 -6.49 -1.41
CA PHE A 120 -7.55 -7.13 -1.31
C PHE A 120 -7.41 -8.33 -2.27
N ASN A 121 -8.25 -8.39 -3.31
CA ASN A 121 -8.39 -9.59 -4.13
C ASN A 121 -7.09 -10.01 -4.83
N PHE A 122 -6.32 -9.06 -5.37
CA PHE A 122 -5.03 -9.35 -6.00
C PHE A 122 -4.00 -9.85 -4.99
N GLN A 123 -3.95 -9.24 -3.80
CA GLN A 123 -3.02 -9.63 -2.74
C GLN A 123 -3.33 -11.05 -2.23
N ILE A 124 -4.60 -11.36 -2.02
CA ILE A 124 -5.05 -12.69 -1.60
C ILE A 124 -4.78 -13.73 -2.69
N LYS A 125 -5.08 -13.42 -3.97
CA LYS A 125 -4.75 -14.30 -5.10
C LYS A 125 -3.26 -14.58 -5.18
N THR A 126 -2.41 -13.56 -5.09
CA THR A 126 -0.95 -13.75 -5.07
C THR A 126 -0.51 -14.59 -3.86
N PHE A 127 -1.07 -14.33 -2.67
CA PHE A 127 -0.78 -15.13 -1.48
C PHE A 127 -1.13 -16.61 -1.68
N CYS A 128 -2.32 -16.92 -2.21
CA CYS A 128 -2.76 -18.29 -2.45
C CYS A 128 -1.95 -18.97 -3.57
N ALA A 129 -1.56 -18.24 -4.61
CA ALA A 129 -0.73 -18.78 -5.69
C ALA A 129 0.66 -19.22 -5.17
N ILE A 130 1.21 -18.50 -4.21
CA ILE A 130 2.51 -18.81 -3.60
C ILE A 130 2.39 -19.92 -2.55
N ASN A 131 1.41 -19.83 -1.65
CA ASN A 131 1.34 -20.68 -0.46
C ASN A 131 0.47 -21.94 -0.63
N SER A 132 -0.38 -22.00 -1.64
CA SER A 132 -1.30 -23.13 -1.87
C SER A 132 -1.56 -23.36 -3.36
N PRO A 133 -0.51 -23.57 -4.19
CA PRO A 133 -0.67 -23.67 -5.65
C PRO A 133 -1.58 -24.83 -6.08
N SER A 134 -1.51 -25.99 -5.41
CA SER A 134 -2.35 -27.16 -5.71
C SER A 134 -3.81 -26.99 -5.31
N ASN A 135 -4.09 -26.15 -4.31
CA ASN A 135 -5.42 -25.91 -3.74
C ASN A 135 -5.85 -24.45 -3.90
N TYR A 136 -5.40 -23.79 -4.97
CA TYR A 136 -5.54 -22.35 -5.16
C TYR A 136 -7.01 -21.88 -5.05
N ASN A 137 -7.94 -22.57 -5.72
CA ASN A 137 -9.35 -22.23 -5.71
C ASN A 137 -9.97 -22.33 -4.31
N ALA A 138 -9.62 -23.36 -3.55
CA ALA A 138 -10.09 -23.52 -2.17
C ALA A 138 -9.50 -22.43 -1.26
N CYS A 139 -8.24 -22.04 -1.47
CA CYS A 139 -7.60 -20.97 -0.71
C CYS A 139 -8.30 -19.62 -0.94
N ILE A 140 -8.55 -19.21 -2.19
CA ILE A 140 -9.20 -17.93 -2.46
C ILE A 140 -10.67 -17.90 -1.97
N GLU A 141 -11.36 -19.05 -2.00
CA GLU A 141 -12.73 -19.20 -1.50
C GLU A 141 -12.79 -19.02 0.03
N GLN A 142 -11.80 -19.53 0.77
CA GLN A 142 -11.70 -19.31 2.23
C GLN A 142 -11.61 -17.83 2.61
N TYR A 143 -11.07 -16.99 1.73
CA TYR A 143 -11.00 -15.55 1.91
C TYR A 143 -12.20 -14.80 1.32
N GLY A 144 -13.25 -15.49 0.85
CA GLY A 144 -14.47 -14.87 0.33
C GLY A 144 -14.37 -14.35 -1.11
N ILE A 145 -13.37 -14.80 -1.88
CA ILE A 145 -13.22 -14.47 -3.31
C ILE A 145 -13.80 -15.61 -4.14
N ILE A 146 -14.73 -15.28 -5.04
CA ILE A 146 -15.34 -16.26 -5.94
C ILE A 146 -14.25 -16.83 -6.86
N PRO A 147 -14.04 -18.16 -6.90
CA PRO A 147 -13.09 -18.77 -7.81
C PRO A 147 -13.49 -18.51 -9.25
N ILE A 148 -12.51 -18.25 -10.12
CA ILE A 148 -12.74 -18.24 -11.57
C ILE A 148 -12.97 -19.70 -11.98
N THR A 149 -14.21 -20.15 -11.86
CA THR A 149 -14.62 -21.41 -12.47
C THR A 149 -14.79 -21.12 -13.95
N GLY A 150 -13.86 -21.64 -14.77
CA GLY A 150 -14.14 -21.89 -16.18
C GLY A 150 -15.25 -22.92 -16.25
N LYS A 151 -16.50 -22.51 -16.02
CA LYS A 151 -17.65 -23.33 -16.35
C LYS A 151 -17.67 -23.36 -17.87
N VAL A 152 -17.01 -24.37 -18.45
CA VAL A 152 -17.25 -24.76 -19.83
C VAL A 152 -18.74 -25.07 -19.86
N THR A 153 -19.55 -24.13 -20.34
CA THR A 153 -20.92 -24.41 -20.72
C THR A 153 -20.80 -25.39 -21.87
N GLY A 154 -20.79 -26.68 -21.55
CA GLY A 154 -21.06 -27.73 -22.51
C GLY A 154 -22.37 -27.38 -23.17
N VAL A 155 -22.26 -26.95 -24.42
CA VAL A 155 -23.38 -26.80 -25.33
C VAL A 155 -23.90 -28.22 -25.52
N ASN A 156 -25.08 -28.51 -24.94
CA ASN A 156 -25.90 -29.63 -25.37
C ASN A 156 -26.53 -29.31 -26.72
#